data_AF-D6Z0R9-F1
#
_entry.id   AF-D6Z0R9-F1
#
_cell.length_a   1.000
_cell.length_b   1.000
_cell.length_c   1.000
_cell.angle_alpha   90.00
_cell.angle_beta   90.00
_cell.angle_gamma   90.00
#
_symmetry.space_group_name_H-M   'P 1'
#
loop_
_entity.id
_entity.type
_entity.pdbx_description
1 polymer ?
#
loop_
_entity_poly.entity_id
_entity_poly.type
_entity_poly.pdbx_seq_one_letter_code
_entity_poly.pdbx_strand_id
1 'polypeptide(L)'
;MQRWLAMIFRVLAVMGLVALTTPALADMKPEAEGPEAMTIKEHRLEEPIFGGQAYLLEAGRGNSPTLLLVHGLGEQASGIWHDLLPELAVEYHVLAVDLPGFGRSDKLNALYSPQNYAAYLNWLAESFSSGPMLVVGHSMGGTVALRFAADWPQQVKRLVLANVAGVLHRKVITQELLEPDLQQRLPGLPAAPLSRLDNWLSGIIAGLPDLPLDINQVLNNDTLRARLLGGDPAKIAALAVAEENFNRDLRGLATPAFIIWGAEDHVTPLRTGLLLETLLPKAQLQVIPEAGHVPMREQPELFRSALQQALTAPTPAAKAKPWPGVAENTASQAERVGSCQDQHGLIFSGRYDRLIISGCRNVRLRRVEAASLTIRDSQVTIEQSRLTSTGIAMQVTNSAVKATGLRVEGETALVASGSRLDLAGVELVGHDTAALAEAPSLLLFSVSRSESSHGRYFLHGEHRLLPDAPL
;
A
#
# COMPACT_ATOMS: atom_id res chain seq x y z
N MET A 1 -42.66 28.90 41.61
CA MET A 1 -42.91 30.36 41.70
C MET A 1 -43.03 30.76 43.17
N GLN A 2 -41.88 30.76 43.84
CA GLN A 2 -41.59 31.31 45.17
C GLN A 2 -40.08 31.50 45.07
N ARG A 3 -39.62 32.71 44.69
CA ARG A 3 -38.22 33.17 44.59
C ARG A 3 -38.11 34.42 43.70
N TRP A 4 -38.79 35.50 44.08
CA TRP A 4 -38.56 36.82 43.51
C TRP A 4 -38.83 37.84 44.62
N LEU A 5 -37.94 38.84 44.78
CA LEU A 5 -37.92 39.91 45.80
C LEU A 5 -37.00 39.71 47.03
N ALA A 6 -35.70 39.45 46.79
CA ALA A 6 -34.64 39.68 47.76
C ALA A 6 -33.39 40.31 47.11
N MET A 7 -33.60 41.29 46.23
CA MET A 7 -32.56 42.15 45.67
C MET A 7 -32.72 43.53 46.32
N ILE A 8 -32.27 43.62 47.58
CA ILE A 8 -32.24 44.84 48.37
C ILE A 8 -30.78 45.29 48.46
N PHE A 9 -30.53 46.47 47.89
CA PHE A 9 -29.66 47.53 48.41
C PHE A 9 -28.38 47.10 49.13
N ARG A 10 -27.23 47.21 48.46
CA ARG A 10 -26.01 47.79 49.05
C ARG A 10 -25.25 48.56 47.97
N VAL A 11 -25.71 49.80 47.80
CA VAL A 11 -25.10 50.86 47.00
C VAL A 11 -23.85 51.36 47.72
N LEU A 12 -22.74 51.36 46.97
CA LEU A 12 -21.66 52.33 46.93
C LEU A 12 -21.68 53.44 47.99
N ALA A 13 -20.70 53.41 48.89
CA ALA A 13 -20.29 54.59 49.64
C ALA A 13 -18.78 54.54 49.96
N VAL A 14 -18.07 55.46 49.30
CA VAL A 14 -17.03 56.33 49.87
C VAL A 14 -15.59 55.80 49.98
N MET A 15 -14.79 56.40 49.11
CA MET A 15 -13.34 56.55 49.12
C MET A 15 -12.74 56.94 50.49
N GLY A 16 -11.57 56.41 50.82
CA GLY A 16 -10.74 56.93 51.90
C GLY A 16 -9.50 56.09 52.26
N LEU A 17 -8.38 56.38 51.58
CA LEU A 17 -7.01 56.42 52.12
C LEU A 17 -6.41 55.19 52.86
N VAL A 18 -5.55 54.43 52.17
CA VAL A 18 -4.32 53.87 52.78
C VAL A 18 -3.16 54.05 51.82
N ALA A 19 -2.13 54.72 52.31
CA ALA A 19 -0.93 55.10 51.60
C ALA A 19 0.14 53.99 51.57
N LEU A 20 0.90 53.99 50.48
CA LEU A 20 2.35 53.70 50.37
C LEU A 20 2.86 52.36 50.93
N THR A 21 3.10 51.41 50.03
CA THR A 21 4.43 50.80 49.82
C THR A 21 4.43 50.04 48.49
N THR A 22 5.11 50.58 47.50
CA THR A 22 5.50 49.87 46.27
C THR A 22 6.81 49.13 46.52
N PRO A 23 6.95 47.83 46.25
CA PRO A 23 8.22 47.30 45.81
C PRO A 23 8.34 47.51 44.30
N ALA A 24 9.56 47.87 43.90
CA ALA A 24 9.95 48.25 42.57
C ALA A 24 9.74 47.13 41.54
N LEU A 25 9.32 47.56 40.35
CA LEU A 25 9.65 46.92 39.08
C LEU A 25 11.17 46.79 38.95
N ALA A 26 11.70 45.58 39.07
CA ALA A 26 13.01 45.21 38.55
C ALA A 26 13.06 43.69 38.31
N ASP A 27 13.36 43.34 37.06
CA ASP A 27 13.80 42.02 36.59
C ASP A 27 12.82 40.83 36.68
N MET A 28 11.71 40.92 35.96
CA MET A 28 11.16 39.71 35.34
C MET A 28 11.91 39.45 34.04
N LYS A 29 12.89 38.54 34.11
CA LYS A 29 13.33 37.76 32.94
C LYS A 29 12.08 37.24 32.22
N PRO A 30 12.04 37.20 30.87
CA PRO A 30 10.95 36.52 30.20
C PRO A 30 10.91 35.09 30.75
N GLU A 31 9.76 34.73 31.34
CA GLU A 31 9.44 33.32 31.57
C GLU A 31 9.66 32.62 30.23
N ALA A 32 10.54 31.62 30.23
CA ALA A 32 10.73 30.78 29.07
C ALA A 32 9.34 30.26 28.65
N GLU A 33 8.91 30.63 27.44
CA GLU A 33 7.74 30.03 26.81
C GLU A 33 7.84 28.52 26.99
N GLY A 34 6.79 27.91 27.55
CA GLY A 34 6.65 26.45 27.55
C GLY A 34 6.83 25.94 26.13
N PRO A 35 7.31 24.70 25.93
CA PRO A 35 7.82 24.27 24.64
C PRO A 35 6.77 24.50 23.54
N GLU A 36 7.14 25.26 22.50
CA GLU A 36 6.38 25.45 21.24
C GLU A 36 5.97 24.10 20.58
N ALA A 37 6.51 22.97 21.06
CA ALA A 37 6.36 21.62 20.56
C ALA A 37 4.91 21.10 20.42
N MET A 38 3.91 21.72 21.07
CA MET A 38 2.52 21.21 21.06
C MET A 38 1.52 22.00 20.20
N THR A 39 1.93 23.09 19.55
CA THR A 39 1.00 23.88 18.73
C THR A 39 0.99 23.37 17.29
N ILE A 40 -0.16 22.91 16.82
CA ILE A 40 -0.37 22.57 15.41
C ILE A 40 -0.59 23.88 14.64
N LYS A 41 0.30 24.21 13.71
CA LYS A 41 0.20 25.36 12.82
C LYS A 41 -0.40 24.93 11.49
N GLU A 42 -1.27 25.78 10.94
CA GLU A 42 -1.85 25.58 9.61
C GLU A 42 -1.11 26.46 8.60
N HIS A 43 -0.75 25.89 7.45
CA HIS A 43 -0.07 26.61 6.38
C HIS A 43 -0.89 26.56 5.09
N ARG A 44 -0.87 27.67 4.36
CA ARG A 44 -1.26 27.76 2.95
C ARG A 44 -0.08 28.31 2.17
N LEU A 45 0.40 27.54 1.20
CA LEU A 45 1.65 27.80 0.50
C LEU A 45 1.41 27.72 -1.00
N GLU A 46 1.98 28.65 -1.76
CA GLU A 46 2.05 28.51 -3.21
C GLU A 46 3.01 27.37 -3.55
N GLU A 47 2.50 26.34 -4.22
CA GLU A 47 3.29 25.21 -4.67
C GLU A 47 3.45 25.24 -6.21
N PRO A 48 4.65 24.93 -6.74
CA PRO A 48 4.93 25.14 -8.16
C PRO A 48 4.49 23.99 -9.09
N ILE A 49 4.04 22.85 -8.56
CA ILE A 49 3.80 21.64 -9.36
C ILE A 49 2.37 21.66 -9.92
N PHE A 50 1.39 22.00 -9.09
CA PHE A 50 0.00 22.16 -9.48
C PHE A 50 -0.39 23.64 -9.65
N GLY A 51 0.46 24.59 -9.25
CA GLY A 51 0.26 26.02 -9.45
C GLY A 51 -0.88 26.58 -8.60
N GLY A 52 -1.08 26.04 -7.40
CA GLY A 52 -2.11 26.49 -6.46
C GLY A 52 -1.62 26.61 -5.02
N GLN A 53 -2.57 26.86 -4.12
CA GLN A 53 -2.34 26.86 -2.68
C GLN A 53 -2.40 25.42 -2.12
N ALA A 54 -1.26 24.92 -1.68
CA ALA A 54 -1.15 23.73 -0.85
C ALA A 54 -1.50 24.05 0.60
N TYR A 55 -2.30 23.18 1.21
CA TYR A 55 -2.63 23.21 2.62
C TYR A 55 -1.88 22.10 3.38
N LEU A 56 -1.25 22.44 4.51
CA LEU A 56 -0.66 21.45 5.41
C LEU A 56 -0.75 21.87 6.87
N LEU A 57 -0.70 20.86 7.75
CA LEU A 57 -0.52 21.00 9.18
C LEU A 57 0.95 20.75 9.52
N GLU A 58 1.56 21.67 10.27
CA GLU A 58 2.92 21.58 10.79
C GLU A 58 2.87 21.49 12.32
N ALA A 59 3.57 20.54 12.92
CA ALA A 59 3.70 20.42 14.37
C ALA A 59 5.11 19.96 14.76
N GLY A 60 5.55 20.26 15.99
CA GLY A 60 6.88 19.86 16.46
C GLY A 60 8.03 20.54 15.69
N ARG A 61 7.82 21.77 15.19
CA ARG A 61 8.87 22.53 14.50
C ARG A 61 10.13 22.63 15.37
N GLY A 62 11.29 22.34 14.78
CA GLY A 62 12.58 22.29 15.48
C GLY A 62 13.02 20.88 15.89
N ASN A 63 12.11 19.91 15.90
CA ASN A 63 12.47 18.50 16.06
C ASN A 63 13.12 17.92 14.80
N SER A 64 13.76 16.76 14.95
CA SER A 64 14.32 15.98 13.84
C SER A 64 14.28 14.50 14.20
N PRO A 65 13.95 13.60 13.25
CA PRO A 65 13.75 13.83 11.81
C PRO A 65 12.38 14.44 11.44
N THR A 66 12.27 14.91 10.19
CA THR A 66 10.98 15.32 9.60
C THR A 66 10.15 14.09 9.23
N LEU A 67 8.89 14.08 9.64
CA LEU A 67 7.89 13.02 9.41
C LEU A 67 6.76 13.58 8.54
N LEU A 68 6.65 13.06 7.33
CA LEU A 68 5.63 13.45 6.36
C LEU A 68 4.49 12.43 6.34
N LEU A 69 3.26 12.89 6.55
CA LEU A 69 2.03 12.08 6.56
C LEU A 69 1.19 12.40 5.32
N VAL A 70 0.91 11.38 4.50
CA VAL A 70 0.24 11.50 3.20
C VAL A 70 -1.06 10.70 3.20
N HIS A 71 -2.19 11.37 3.02
CA HIS A 71 -3.51 10.76 3.09
C HIS A 71 -3.90 9.97 1.84
N GLY A 72 -4.94 9.15 1.96
CA GLY A 72 -5.56 8.39 0.87
C GLY A 72 -6.53 9.20 0.01
N LEU A 73 -7.20 8.54 -0.94
CA LEU A 73 -8.14 9.21 -1.84
C LEU A 73 -9.39 9.69 -1.09
N GLY A 74 -9.83 10.94 -1.34
CA GLY A 74 -11.04 11.51 -0.71
C GLY A 74 -10.85 11.97 0.75
N GLU A 75 -9.68 11.74 1.33
CA GLU A 75 -9.33 12.15 2.69
C GLU A 75 -8.63 13.52 2.71
N GLN A 76 -8.41 14.04 3.91
CA GLN A 76 -7.63 15.25 4.20
C GLN A 76 -6.79 15.04 5.47
N ALA A 77 -5.68 15.76 5.61
CA ALA A 77 -4.74 15.69 6.73
C ALA A 77 -5.43 15.84 8.09
N SER A 78 -6.27 16.87 8.25
CA SER A 78 -7.02 17.09 9.49
C SER A 78 -8.07 16.02 9.79
N GLY A 79 -8.39 15.14 8.84
CA GLY A 79 -9.36 14.07 9.04
C GLY A 79 -8.71 12.74 9.44
N ILE A 80 -7.59 12.38 8.83
CA ILE A 80 -7.01 11.03 8.97
C ILE A 80 -5.80 10.98 9.91
N TRP A 81 -5.06 12.09 10.06
CA TRP A 81 -3.82 12.14 10.83
C TRP A 81 -3.90 13.00 12.09
N HIS A 82 -4.94 13.82 12.24
CA HIS A 82 -5.02 14.87 13.26
C HIS A 82 -4.76 14.36 14.69
N ASP A 83 -5.38 13.25 15.08
CA ASP A 83 -5.29 12.69 16.43
C ASP A 83 -3.91 12.07 16.76
N LEU A 84 -3.07 11.86 15.74
CA LEU A 84 -1.69 11.40 15.89
C LEU A 84 -0.70 12.56 15.99
N LEU A 85 -1.05 13.77 15.50
CA LEU A 85 -0.12 14.89 15.44
C LEU A 85 0.46 15.27 16.80
N PRO A 86 -0.31 15.41 17.90
CA PRO A 86 0.24 15.83 19.18
C PRO A 86 1.28 14.86 19.75
N GLU A 87 1.05 13.54 19.59
CA GLU A 87 2.00 12.53 20.07
C GLU A 87 3.26 12.51 19.20
N LEU A 88 3.10 12.50 17.87
CA LEU A 88 4.23 12.47 16.95
C LEU A 88 5.09 13.75 17.06
N ALA A 89 4.46 14.90 17.31
CA ALA A 89 5.14 16.19 17.45
C ALA A 89 6.05 16.28 18.69
N VAL A 90 5.98 15.32 19.63
CA VAL A 90 6.92 15.25 20.75
C VAL A 90 8.33 14.93 20.28
N GLU A 91 8.47 14.04 19.28
CA GLU A 91 9.78 13.53 18.83
C GLU A 91 10.13 13.98 17.41
N TYR A 92 9.14 14.29 16.57
CA TYR A 92 9.32 14.53 15.14
C TYR A 92 8.89 15.95 14.76
N HIS A 93 9.47 16.45 13.67
CA HIS A 93 8.91 17.59 12.94
C HIS A 93 7.86 17.04 11.97
N VAL A 94 6.58 17.20 12.28
CA VAL A 94 5.49 16.52 11.59
C VAL A 94 4.87 17.45 10.56
N LEU A 95 4.74 16.95 9.33
CA LEU A 95 4.02 17.59 8.24
C LEU A 95 2.89 16.66 7.81
N ALA A 96 1.64 17.10 7.90
CA ALA A 96 0.49 16.37 7.36
C ALA A 96 -0.17 17.21 6.26
N VAL A 97 -0.19 16.67 5.04
CA VAL A 97 -0.51 17.46 3.85
C VAL A 97 -1.89 17.11 3.32
N ASP A 98 -2.66 18.12 2.93
CA ASP A 98 -3.75 17.92 1.97
C ASP A 98 -3.10 17.91 0.59
N LEU A 99 -3.11 16.78 -0.11
CA LEU A 99 -2.59 16.71 -1.47
C LEU A 99 -3.35 17.70 -2.37
N PRO A 100 -2.69 18.41 -3.30
CA PRO A 100 -3.38 19.23 -4.30
C PRO A 100 -4.52 18.45 -4.97
N GLY A 101 -5.70 19.05 -5.12
CA GLY A 101 -6.90 18.34 -5.53
C GLY A 101 -7.80 17.84 -4.39
N PHE A 102 -7.33 17.84 -3.14
CA PHE A 102 -8.05 17.31 -1.97
C PHE A 102 -8.14 18.30 -0.80
N GLY A 103 -8.99 17.98 0.17
CA GLY A 103 -9.15 18.74 1.40
C GLY A 103 -9.26 20.25 1.19
N ARG A 104 -8.44 20.99 1.92
CA ARG A 104 -8.29 22.44 1.89
C ARG A 104 -7.28 22.95 0.86
N SER A 105 -6.56 22.06 0.19
CA SER A 105 -5.70 22.40 -0.96
C SER A 105 -6.54 22.74 -2.20
N ASP A 106 -5.95 23.56 -3.03
CA ASP A 106 -6.51 24.02 -4.28
C ASP A 106 -6.76 22.87 -5.27
N LYS A 107 -7.79 23.05 -6.11
CA LYS A 107 -8.29 22.06 -7.08
C LYS A 107 -8.30 22.66 -8.49
N LEU A 108 -7.21 23.36 -8.82
CA LEU A 108 -7.18 24.33 -9.93
C LEU A 108 -6.85 23.71 -11.29
N ASN A 109 -6.28 22.51 -11.33
CA ASN A 109 -5.90 21.87 -12.58
C ASN A 109 -6.33 20.40 -12.61
N ALA A 110 -5.71 19.60 -13.48
CA ALA A 110 -6.02 18.19 -13.66
C ALA A 110 -4.77 17.29 -13.69
N LEU A 111 -3.65 17.75 -13.10
CA LEU A 111 -2.33 17.10 -13.10
C LEU A 111 -2.19 16.02 -12.00
N TYR A 112 -3.30 15.46 -11.52
CA TYR A 112 -3.33 14.57 -10.35
C TYR A 112 -2.84 13.15 -10.68
N SER A 113 -1.52 12.96 -10.65
CA SER A 113 -0.84 11.68 -10.89
C SER A 113 0.15 11.37 -9.77
N PRO A 114 0.47 10.08 -9.53
CA PRO A 114 1.51 9.70 -8.56
C PRO A 114 2.85 10.42 -8.78
N GLN A 115 3.25 10.63 -10.05
CA GLN A 115 4.49 11.33 -10.41
C GLN A 115 4.47 12.81 -10.00
N ASN A 116 3.38 13.53 -10.29
CA ASN A 116 3.27 14.94 -9.91
C ASN A 116 3.13 15.09 -8.39
N TYR A 117 2.40 14.18 -7.72
CA TYR A 117 2.38 14.20 -6.26
C TYR A 117 3.75 13.93 -5.65
N ALA A 118 4.53 13.02 -6.22
CA ALA A 118 5.90 12.77 -5.77
C ALA A 118 6.81 14.00 -5.96
N ALA A 119 6.69 14.72 -7.07
CA ALA A 119 7.37 16.00 -7.27
C ALA A 119 6.97 17.05 -6.23
N TYR A 120 5.68 17.11 -5.87
CA TYR A 120 5.18 17.97 -4.80
C TYR A 120 5.75 17.56 -3.43
N LEU A 121 5.86 16.28 -3.12
CA LEU A 121 6.53 15.81 -1.89
C LEU A 121 8.02 16.16 -1.87
N ASN A 122 8.70 16.13 -3.02
CA ASN A 122 10.09 16.59 -3.11
C ASN A 122 10.21 18.10 -2.82
N TRP A 123 9.31 18.92 -3.36
CA TRP A 123 9.28 20.36 -3.07
C TRP A 123 9.05 20.64 -1.58
N LEU A 124 8.18 19.89 -0.92
CA LEU A 124 8.00 19.96 0.53
C LEU A 124 9.27 19.54 1.28
N ALA A 125 9.95 18.48 0.84
CA ALA A 125 11.20 18.03 1.43
C ALA A 125 12.26 19.14 1.39
N GLU A 126 12.42 19.80 0.25
CA GLU A 126 13.36 20.92 0.06
C GLU A 126 12.99 22.15 0.90
N SER A 127 11.69 22.36 1.16
CA SER A 127 11.19 23.56 1.86
C SER A 127 11.15 23.40 3.38
N PHE A 128 10.91 22.19 3.89
CA PHE A 128 10.60 21.95 5.31
C PHE A 128 11.55 20.97 6.00
N SER A 129 12.35 20.21 5.26
CA SER A 129 13.23 19.20 5.87
C SER A 129 14.70 19.59 5.75
N SER A 130 15.46 19.37 6.82
CA SER A 130 16.92 19.54 6.83
C SER A 130 17.69 18.28 6.39
N GLY A 131 16.99 17.23 5.97
CA GLY A 131 17.55 15.94 5.57
C GLY A 131 16.50 14.95 5.07
N PRO A 132 16.86 13.67 4.86
CA PRO A 132 15.91 12.67 4.36
C PRO A 132 14.75 12.45 5.35
N MET A 133 13.53 12.44 4.86
CA MET A 133 12.30 12.37 5.64
C MET A 133 11.89 10.92 5.99
N LEU A 134 11.18 10.76 7.10
CA LEU A 134 10.32 9.61 7.33
C LEU A 134 8.99 9.88 6.61
N VAL A 135 8.50 8.96 5.78
CA VAL A 135 7.27 9.18 5.00
C VAL A 135 6.25 8.09 5.31
N VAL A 136 5.07 8.49 5.77
CA VAL A 136 3.91 7.61 6.03
C VAL A 136 2.87 7.88 4.95
N GLY A 137 2.51 6.85 4.19
CA GLY A 137 1.49 6.96 3.15
C GLY A 137 0.38 5.94 3.35
N HIS A 138 -0.87 6.41 3.33
CA HIS A 138 -2.06 5.54 3.37
C HIS A 138 -2.74 5.45 2.01
N SER A 139 -3.12 4.24 1.57
CA SER A 139 -3.90 4.04 0.34
C SER A 139 -3.21 4.67 -0.88
N MET A 140 -3.84 5.62 -1.58
CA MET A 140 -3.21 6.44 -2.62
C MET A 140 -1.92 7.13 -2.12
N GLY A 141 -1.90 7.66 -0.90
CA GLY A 141 -0.73 8.27 -0.30
C GLY A 141 0.44 7.31 -0.18
N GLY A 142 0.17 6.00 -0.04
CA GLY A 142 1.18 4.94 -0.11
C GLY A 142 1.78 4.79 -1.51
N THR A 143 0.95 4.86 -2.56
CA THR A 143 1.39 4.87 -3.96
C THR A 143 2.28 6.08 -4.24
N VAL A 144 1.87 7.25 -3.78
CA VAL A 144 2.64 8.51 -3.89
C VAL A 144 3.97 8.39 -3.14
N ALA A 145 3.97 7.84 -1.93
CA ALA A 145 5.19 7.66 -1.14
C ALA A 145 6.17 6.68 -1.80
N LEU A 146 5.68 5.59 -2.40
CA LEU A 146 6.49 4.65 -3.19
C LEU A 146 7.12 5.35 -4.40
N ARG A 147 6.34 6.12 -5.16
CA ARG A 147 6.83 6.88 -6.32
C ARG A 147 7.86 7.93 -5.90
N PHE A 148 7.62 8.66 -4.81
CA PHE A 148 8.57 9.63 -4.25
C PHE A 148 9.89 8.98 -3.86
N ALA A 149 9.87 7.83 -3.19
CA ALA A 149 11.08 7.10 -2.85
C ALA A 149 11.80 6.50 -4.06
N ALA A 150 11.08 6.15 -5.13
CA ALA A 150 11.69 5.65 -6.37
C ALA A 150 12.40 6.77 -7.14
N ASP A 151 11.79 7.94 -7.23
CA ASP A 151 12.29 9.06 -8.02
C ASP A 151 13.33 9.89 -7.24
N TRP A 152 13.18 10.03 -5.92
CA TRP A 152 14.11 10.77 -5.04
C TRP A 152 14.52 9.94 -3.80
N PRO A 153 15.20 8.80 -3.98
CA PRO A 153 15.57 7.91 -2.86
C PRO A 153 16.43 8.59 -1.79
N GLN A 154 17.22 9.60 -2.15
CA GLN A 154 18.03 10.39 -1.23
C GLN A 154 17.19 11.25 -0.26
N GLN A 155 15.94 11.58 -0.61
CA GLN A 155 15.05 12.39 0.22
C GLN A 155 14.22 11.54 1.20
N VAL A 156 14.27 10.21 1.09
CA VAL A 156 13.44 9.31 1.89
C VAL A 156 14.33 8.44 2.77
N LYS A 157 14.32 8.71 4.07
CA LYS A 157 15.00 7.89 5.08
C LYS A 157 14.32 6.54 5.27
N ARG A 158 12.98 6.53 5.24
CA ARG A 158 12.15 5.35 5.53
C ARG A 158 10.72 5.56 5.03
N LEU A 159 10.10 4.47 4.57
CA LEU A 159 8.68 4.40 4.24
C LEU A 159 7.90 3.66 5.32
N VAL A 160 6.72 4.18 5.66
CA VAL A 160 5.65 3.44 6.35
C VAL A 160 4.44 3.42 5.41
N LEU A 161 4.03 2.24 5.00
CA LEU A 161 3.06 2.00 3.94
C LEU A 161 1.82 1.35 4.53
N ALA A 162 0.71 2.08 4.62
CA ALA A 162 -0.54 1.60 5.17
C ALA A 162 -1.57 1.32 4.05
N ASN A 163 -2.01 0.07 3.90
CA ASN A 163 -3.10 -0.32 2.99
C ASN A 163 -2.99 0.30 1.58
N VAL A 164 -1.80 0.18 0.97
CA VAL A 164 -1.43 0.85 -0.29
C VAL A 164 -2.31 0.45 -1.47
N ALA A 165 -2.73 1.43 -2.28
CA ALA A 165 -3.48 1.23 -3.52
C ALA A 165 -2.57 1.16 -4.76
N GLY A 166 -3.12 0.72 -5.89
CA GLY A 166 -2.49 0.89 -7.21
C GLY A 166 -1.24 0.04 -7.49
N VAL A 167 -1.01 -1.04 -6.74
CA VAL A 167 0.15 -1.94 -6.97
C VAL A 167 -0.27 -3.21 -7.72
N LEU A 168 -1.41 -3.80 -7.36
CA LEU A 168 -2.00 -4.89 -8.15
C LEU A 168 -2.62 -4.31 -9.43
N HIS A 169 -2.54 -5.07 -10.51
CA HIS A 169 -3.20 -4.68 -11.75
C HIS A 169 -4.71 -4.55 -11.52
N ARG A 170 -5.33 -3.50 -12.04
CA ARG A 170 -6.75 -3.16 -11.79
C ARG A 170 -7.75 -4.32 -11.98
N LYS A 171 -7.50 -5.20 -12.97
CA LYS A 171 -8.36 -6.38 -13.22
C LYS A 171 -8.38 -7.38 -12.05
N VAL A 172 -7.29 -7.47 -11.28
CA VAL A 172 -7.22 -8.29 -10.07
C VAL A 172 -8.14 -7.71 -9.00
N ILE A 173 -8.10 -6.39 -8.80
CA ILE A 173 -8.92 -5.70 -7.80
C ILE A 173 -10.41 -5.89 -8.12
N THR A 174 -10.80 -5.72 -9.38
CA THR A 174 -12.20 -5.97 -9.81
C THR A 174 -12.62 -7.42 -9.60
N GLN A 175 -11.74 -8.40 -9.79
CA GLN A 175 -12.06 -9.81 -9.54
C GLN A 175 -12.21 -10.09 -8.04
N GLU A 176 -11.29 -9.58 -7.21
CA GLU A 176 -11.33 -9.78 -5.75
C GLU A 176 -12.55 -9.12 -5.10
N LEU A 177 -13.00 -7.97 -5.62
CA LEU A 177 -14.24 -7.31 -5.19
C LEU A 177 -15.52 -8.07 -5.59
N LEU A 178 -15.46 -8.94 -6.61
CA LEU A 178 -16.59 -9.69 -7.15
C LEU A 178 -16.61 -11.16 -6.68
N GLU A 179 -15.68 -11.60 -5.83
CA GLU A 179 -15.58 -12.98 -5.34
C GLU A 179 -16.80 -13.38 -4.47
N PRO A 180 -17.49 -14.50 -4.76
CA PRO A 180 -18.74 -14.91 -4.09
C PRO A 180 -18.63 -15.23 -2.59
N ASP A 181 -17.43 -15.49 -2.07
CA ASP A 181 -17.22 -15.89 -0.66
C ASP A 181 -17.63 -14.82 0.35
N LEU A 182 -17.67 -13.54 -0.07
CA LEU A 182 -18.19 -12.44 0.74
C LEU A 182 -19.71 -12.61 1.01
N GLN A 183 -20.45 -13.18 0.06
CA GLN A 183 -21.89 -13.44 0.19
C GLN A 183 -22.18 -14.72 1.00
N GLN A 184 -21.32 -15.74 0.94
CA GLN A 184 -21.50 -16.97 1.71
C GLN A 184 -21.18 -16.83 3.20
N ARG A 185 -20.31 -15.88 3.58
CA ARG A 185 -19.96 -15.65 4.99
C ARG A 185 -21.04 -14.91 5.80
N LEU A 186 -22.06 -14.34 5.16
CA LEU A 186 -23.15 -13.62 5.82
C LEU A 186 -24.54 -14.03 5.28
N PRO A 187 -25.00 -15.27 5.55
CA PRO A 187 -26.30 -15.73 5.06
C PRO A 187 -27.44 -14.98 5.79
N GLY A 188 -28.33 -14.33 5.03
CA GLY A 188 -29.60 -13.82 5.53
C GLY A 188 -29.71 -12.30 5.72
N LEU A 189 -28.66 -11.53 5.43
CA LEU A 189 -28.86 -10.11 5.17
C LEU A 189 -29.49 -9.96 3.77
N PRO A 190 -30.56 -9.16 3.57
CA PRO A 190 -30.83 -8.64 2.23
C PRO A 190 -29.54 -8.03 1.69
N ALA A 191 -29.37 -7.89 0.38
CA ALA A 191 -28.29 -7.07 -0.20
C ALA A 191 -28.43 -5.63 0.32
N ALA A 192 -28.04 -5.40 1.56
CA ALA A 192 -28.04 -4.13 2.22
C ALA A 192 -26.94 -3.35 1.52
N PRO A 193 -27.18 -2.07 1.19
CA PRO A 193 -26.18 -1.27 0.53
C PRO A 193 -24.98 -1.21 1.48
N LEU A 194 -23.90 -1.90 1.10
CA LEU A 194 -22.59 -1.90 1.75
C LEU A 194 -22.37 -0.54 2.42
N SER A 195 -22.31 -0.57 3.74
CA SER A 195 -22.51 0.56 4.64
C SER A 195 -21.56 1.73 4.33
N ARG A 196 -22.16 2.80 3.81
CA ARG A 196 -21.89 4.26 3.83
C ARG A 196 -20.52 4.89 4.21
N LEU A 197 -19.43 4.18 4.46
CA LEU A 197 -18.07 4.76 4.51
C LEU A 197 -17.09 4.13 3.51
N ASP A 198 -17.29 2.88 3.06
CA ASP A 198 -16.23 2.11 2.38
C ASP A 198 -16.34 1.98 0.85
N ASN A 199 -17.21 2.77 0.21
CA ASN A 199 -17.66 2.48 -1.17
C ASN A 199 -17.26 3.48 -2.26
N TRP A 200 -16.43 4.48 -1.94
CA TRP A 200 -16.17 5.53 -2.92
C TRP A 200 -15.04 5.18 -3.92
N LEU A 201 -13.92 4.58 -3.46
CA LEU A 201 -12.87 4.03 -4.35
C LEU A 201 -13.40 2.89 -5.21
N SER A 202 -14.10 1.92 -4.60
CA SER A 202 -14.74 0.81 -5.31
C SER A 202 -15.83 1.30 -6.26
N GLY A 203 -16.60 2.35 -5.90
CA GLY A 203 -17.59 2.97 -6.76
C GLY A 203 -17.00 3.74 -7.95
N ILE A 204 -15.82 4.33 -7.80
CA ILE A 204 -15.08 4.95 -8.92
C ILE A 204 -14.45 3.89 -9.81
N ILE A 205 -13.73 2.92 -9.24
CA ILE A 205 -13.04 1.87 -9.99
C ILE A 205 -14.05 0.92 -10.67
N ALA A 206 -15.15 0.55 -10.00
CA ALA A 206 -16.22 -0.25 -10.59
C ALA A 206 -17.17 0.56 -11.50
N GLY A 207 -17.26 1.88 -11.28
CA GLY A 207 -18.03 2.82 -12.11
C GLY A 207 -17.29 3.30 -13.36
N LEU A 208 -16.04 2.87 -13.55
CA LEU A 208 -15.28 2.93 -14.79
C LEU A 208 -15.48 1.57 -15.49
N PRO A 209 -16.60 1.35 -16.22
CA PRO A 209 -16.84 0.08 -16.90
C PRO A 209 -15.71 -0.25 -17.87
N ASP A 210 -15.74 -1.49 -18.40
CA ASP A 210 -15.04 -2.04 -19.58
C ASP A 210 -15.15 -1.13 -20.82
N LEU A 211 -14.68 0.11 -20.72
CA LEU A 211 -14.42 0.95 -21.86
C LEU A 211 -13.24 0.29 -22.57
N PRO A 212 -13.33 -0.02 -23.86
CA PRO A 212 -12.18 -0.41 -24.68
C PRO A 212 -11.26 0.81 -24.92
N LEU A 213 -11.18 1.70 -23.95
CA LEU A 213 -10.39 2.92 -23.96
C LEU A 213 -9.14 2.67 -23.13
N ASP A 214 -8.02 2.97 -23.76
CA ASP A 214 -6.73 3.04 -23.10
C ASP A 214 -6.78 4.16 -22.04
N ILE A 215 -6.60 3.77 -20.78
CA ILE A 215 -6.60 4.69 -19.63
C ILE A 215 -5.55 5.78 -19.81
N ASN A 216 -4.40 5.44 -20.40
CA ASN A 216 -3.34 6.41 -20.67
C ASN A 216 -3.82 7.46 -21.68
N GLN A 217 -4.67 7.11 -22.64
CA GLN A 217 -5.25 8.10 -23.55
C GLN A 217 -6.21 9.04 -22.83
N VAL A 218 -6.99 8.55 -21.85
CA VAL A 218 -7.87 9.40 -21.04
C VAL A 218 -7.05 10.35 -20.17
N LEU A 219 -6.03 9.84 -19.47
CA LEU A 219 -5.20 10.64 -18.57
C LEU A 219 -4.38 11.70 -19.34
N ASN A 220 -3.81 11.34 -20.49
CA ASN A 220 -2.96 12.23 -21.27
C ASN A 220 -3.71 13.19 -22.21
N ASN A 221 -5.05 13.16 -22.23
CA ASN A 221 -5.85 14.06 -23.07
C ASN A 221 -6.82 14.89 -22.22
N ASP A 222 -6.62 16.20 -22.17
CA ASP A 222 -7.44 17.12 -21.36
C ASP A 222 -8.93 17.05 -21.70
N THR A 223 -9.26 16.91 -22.99
CA THR A 223 -10.66 16.85 -23.44
C THR A 223 -11.33 15.55 -23.01
N LEU A 224 -10.65 14.41 -23.16
CA LEU A 224 -11.18 13.13 -22.70
C LEU A 224 -11.29 13.09 -21.18
N ARG A 225 -10.30 13.60 -20.47
CA ARG A 225 -10.31 13.71 -19.00
C ARG A 225 -11.47 14.58 -18.51
N ALA A 226 -11.67 15.76 -19.09
CA ALA A 226 -12.81 16.62 -18.75
C ALA A 226 -14.15 15.95 -19.07
N ARG A 227 -14.27 15.29 -20.23
CA ARG A 227 -15.53 14.66 -20.66
C ARG A 227 -15.89 13.41 -19.85
N LEU A 228 -14.91 12.56 -19.55
CA LEU A 228 -15.14 11.26 -18.91
C LEU A 228 -15.05 11.33 -17.38
N LEU A 229 -14.17 12.18 -16.85
CA LEU A 229 -13.92 12.31 -15.41
C LEU A 229 -14.49 13.61 -14.83
N GLY A 230 -15.01 14.52 -15.66
CA GLY A 230 -15.63 15.77 -15.20
C GLY A 230 -14.65 16.80 -14.65
N GLY A 231 -13.34 16.62 -14.88
CA GLY A 231 -12.30 17.41 -14.22
C GLY A 231 -12.17 17.14 -12.72
N ASP A 232 -12.84 16.11 -12.20
CA ASP A 232 -12.83 15.76 -10.79
C ASP A 232 -11.44 15.25 -10.36
N PRO A 233 -10.74 15.95 -9.45
CA PRO A 233 -9.39 15.57 -9.02
C PRO A 233 -9.30 14.15 -8.50
N ALA A 234 -10.35 13.74 -7.82
CA ALA A 234 -10.43 12.51 -7.07
C ALA A 234 -10.61 11.32 -8.04
N LYS A 235 -11.41 11.48 -9.10
CA LYS A 235 -11.51 10.50 -10.20
C LYS A 235 -10.23 10.42 -11.03
N ILE A 236 -9.60 11.56 -11.32
CA ILE A 236 -8.35 11.62 -12.08
C ILE A 236 -7.25 10.88 -11.31
N ALA A 237 -7.09 11.20 -10.02
CA ALA A 237 -6.11 10.55 -9.16
C ALA A 237 -6.40 9.05 -8.99
N ALA A 238 -7.65 8.64 -8.81
CA ALA A 238 -8.02 7.22 -8.74
C ALA A 238 -7.58 6.45 -9.98
N LEU A 239 -7.85 7.03 -11.16
CA LEU A 239 -7.51 6.42 -12.43
C LEU A 239 -6.00 6.36 -12.65
N ALA A 240 -5.28 7.44 -12.30
CA ALA A 240 -3.83 7.49 -12.38
C ALA A 240 -3.15 6.48 -11.42
N VAL A 241 -3.66 6.32 -10.21
CA VAL A 241 -3.21 5.30 -9.25
C VAL A 241 -3.48 3.88 -9.76
N ALA A 242 -4.64 3.64 -10.38
CA ALA A 242 -5.00 2.32 -10.91
C ALA A 242 -4.17 1.91 -12.15
N GLU A 243 -3.57 2.88 -12.84
CA GLU A 243 -2.69 2.67 -14.00
C GLU A 243 -1.20 2.71 -13.61
N GLU A 244 -0.88 3.02 -12.35
CA GLU A 244 0.48 3.12 -11.87
C GLU A 244 1.22 1.78 -12.01
N ASN A 245 2.46 1.84 -12.50
CA ASN A 245 3.24 0.64 -12.79
C ASN A 245 4.63 0.69 -12.15
N PHE A 246 4.79 -0.05 -11.06
CA PHE A 246 6.06 -0.15 -10.34
C PHE A 246 6.96 -1.32 -10.79
N ASN A 247 6.76 -1.86 -11.99
CA ASN A 247 7.51 -3.02 -12.51
C ASN A 247 9.03 -2.93 -12.31
N ARG A 248 9.58 -1.72 -12.52
CA ARG A 248 11.02 -1.45 -12.49
C ARG A 248 11.51 -0.92 -11.14
N ASP A 249 10.61 -0.40 -10.31
CA ASP A 249 10.96 0.44 -9.18
C ASP A 249 11.13 -0.38 -7.89
N LEU A 250 10.15 -1.23 -7.54
CA LEU A 250 10.12 -1.88 -6.21
C LEU A 250 11.34 -2.75 -5.93
N ARG A 251 11.81 -3.52 -6.91
CA ARG A 251 12.94 -4.45 -6.75
C ARG A 251 14.27 -3.73 -6.50
N GLY A 252 14.39 -2.48 -6.97
CA GLY A 252 15.58 -1.65 -6.80
C GLY A 252 15.50 -0.70 -5.60
N LEU A 253 14.34 -0.60 -4.94
CA LEU A 253 14.09 0.40 -3.92
C LEU A 253 14.83 0.05 -2.60
N ALA A 254 16.02 0.62 -2.43
CA ALA A 254 16.88 0.35 -1.27
C ALA A 254 16.38 1.00 0.04
N THR A 255 15.38 1.88 -0.06
CA THR A 255 14.73 2.57 1.05
C THR A 255 14.05 1.56 1.98
N PRO A 256 14.36 1.57 3.29
CA PRO A 256 13.67 0.73 4.26
C PRO A 256 12.17 0.99 4.27
N ALA A 257 11.36 -0.06 4.24
CA ALA A 257 9.90 0.03 4.23
C ALA A 257 9.28 -0.82 5.35
N PHE A 258 8.33 -0.23 6.06
CA PHE A 258 7.47 -0.93 7.01
C PHE A 258 6.06 -0.89 6.47
N ILE A 259 5.42 -2.04 6.35
CA ILE A 259 4.10 -2.17 5.74
C ILE A 259 3.12 -2.51 6.86
N ILE A 260 2.04 -1.74 6.95
CA ILE A 260 0.95 -1.95 7.90
C ILE A 260 -0.30 -2.25 7.07
N TRP A 261 -1.03 -3.30 7.41
CA TRP A 261 -2.21 -3.70 6.64
C TRP A 261 -3.34 -4.20 7.52
N GLY A 262 -4.57 -3.80 7.23
CA GLY A 262 -5.75 -4.40 7.85
C GLY A 262 -6.02 -5.81 7.32
N ALA A 263 -6.28 -6.76 8.22
CA ALA A 263 -6.56 -8.15 7.85
C ALA A 263 -7.84 -8.31 6.98
N GLU A 264 -8.78 -7.39 7.09
CA GLU A 264 -10.10 -7.39 6.46
C GLU A 264 -10.24 -6.28 5.42
N ASP A 265 -9.12 -5.81 4.86
CA ASP A 265 -9.15 -4.79 3.83
C ASP A 265 -9.76 -5.32 2.52
N HIS A 266 -10.99 -4.90 2.25
CA HIS A 266 -11.75 -5.22 1.04
C HIS A 266 -11.59 -4.18 -0.07
N VAL A 267 -10.86 -3.08 0.15
CA VAL A 267 -10.59 -2.04 -0.87
C VAL A 267 -9.24 -2.31 -1.53
N THR A 268 -8.21 -2.52 -0.72
CA THR A 268 -6.88 -2.91 -1.16
C THR A 268 -6.48 -4.23 -0.51
N PRO A 269 -6.65 -5.37 -1.21
CA PRO A 269 -6.49 -6.67 -0.59
C PRO A 269 -5.11 -6.86 0.06
N LEU A 270 -5.06 -7.57 1.20
CA LEU A 270 -3.83 -7.90 1.95
C LEU A 270 -2.73 -8.51 1.07
N ARG A 271 -3.13 -9.17 -0.01
CA ARG A 271 -2.25 -9.67 -1.06
C ARG A 271 -1.26 -8.61 -1.57
N THR A 272 -1.67 -7.35 -1.63
CA THR A 272 -0.82 -6.22 -2.03
C THR A 272 0.32 -6.01 -1.02
N GLY A 273 0.03 -6.06 0.27
CA GLY A 273 1.05 -6.00 1.33
C GLY A 273 2.05 -7.15 1.24
N LEU A 274 1.59 -8.37 0.96
CA LEU A 274 2.45 -9.53 0.73
C LEU A 274 3.34 -9.39 -0.52
N LEU A 275 2.81 -8.82 -1.61
CA LEU A 275 3.59 -8.49 -2.80
C LEU A 275 4.67 -7.46 -2.46
N LEU A 276 4.30 -6.36 -1.81
CA LEU A 276 5.24 -5.30 -1.43
C LEU A 276 6.35 -5.85 -0.53
N GLU A 277 5.98 -6.63 0.48
CA GLU A 277 6.95 -7.31 1.33
C GLU A 277 7.88 -8.18 0.49
N THR A 278 7.36 -8.93 -0.48
CA THR A 278 8.19 -9.81 -1.31
C THR A 278 9.16 -9.04 -2.21
N LEU A 279 8.73 -7.95 -2.83
CA LEU A 279 9.52 -7.25 -3.84
C LEU A 279 10.49 -6.22 -3.27
N LEU A 280 10.14 -5.59 -2.15
CA LEU A 280 10.98 -4.57 -1.53
C LEU A 280 12.18 -5.23 -0.81
N PRO A 281 13.43 -4.85 -1.14
CA PRO A 281 14.64 -5.46 -0.56
C PRO A 281 14.73 -5.39 0.96
N LYS A 282 14.17 -4.33 1.58
CA LYS A 282 14.22 -4.07 3.02
C LYS A 282 12.83 -3.77 3.54
N ALA A 283 11.95 -4.77 3.50
CA ALA A 283 10.58 -4.62 3.95
C ALA A 283 10.16 -5.63 5.02
N GLN A 284 9.29 -5.16 5.91
CA GLN A 284 8.60 -5.97 6.91
C GLN A 284 7.10 -5.64 6.88
N LEU A 285 6.26 -6.67 6.84
CA LEU A 285 4.80 -6.55 6.95
C LEU A 285 4.31 -6.81 8.38
N GLN A 286 3.45 -5.93 8.86
CA GLN A 286 2.64 -6.11 10.06
C GLN A 286 1.15 -6.04 9.68
N VAL A 287 0.42 -7.08 10.04
CA VAL A 287 -1.03 -7.17 9.80
C VAL A 287 -1.77 -6.84 11.10
N ILE A 288 -2.72 -5.91 11.03
CA ILE A 288 -3.60 -5.53 12.12
C ILE A 288 -4.87 -6.38 12.03
N PRO A 289 -5.16 -7.22 13.03
CA PRO A 289 -6.40 -8.00 13.06
C PRO A 289 -7.61 -7.08 13.19
N GLU A 290 -8.76 -7.52 12.66
CA GLU A 290 -10.05 -6.81 12.81
C GLU A 290 -10.02 -5.35 12.31
N ALA A 291 -9.13 -5.05 11.36
CA ALA A 291 -9.06 -3.79 10.63
C ALA A 291 -9.28 -4.03 9.14
N GLY A 292 -10.05 -3.16 8.51
CA GLY A 292 -10.24 -3.01 7.08
C GLY A 292 -9.26 -2.03 6.45
N HIS A 293 -9.78 -1.12 5.61
CA HIS A 293 -8.95 -0.24 4.78
C HIS A 293 -8.34 0.94 5.56
N VAL A 294 -8.94 1.31 6.69
CA VAL A 294 -8.58 2.52 7.44
C VAL A 294 -8.18 2.15 8.87
N PRO A 295 -7.09 1.36 9.06
CA PRO A 295 -6.75 0.78 10.36
C PRO A 295 -6.47 1.84 11.44
N MET A 296 -6.02 3.03 11.05
CA MET A 296 -5.82 4.16 11.95
C MET A 296 -7.11 4.68 12.62
N ARG A 297 -8.28 4.44 12.00
CA ARG A 297 -9.59 4.77 12.57
C ARG A 297 -10.27 3.55 13.20
N GLU A 298 -10.13 2.38 12.58
CA GLU A 298 -10.82 1.16 13.00
C GLU A 298 -10.14 0.50 14.22
N GLN A 299 -8.81 0.51 14.25
CA GLN A 299 -7.97 -0.08 15.29
C GLN A 299 -6.87 0.91 15.73
N PRO A 300 -7.23 2.09 16.26
CA PRO A 300 -6.32 3.22 16.46
C PRO A 300 -5.13 2.89 17.36
N GLU A 301 -5.33 2.12 18.44
CA GLU A 301 -4.26 1.75 19.37
C GLU A 301 -3.26 0.76 18.73
N LEU A 302 -3.77 -0.23 17.99
CA LEU A 302 -2.92 -1.18 17.27
C LEU A 302 -2.15 -0.49 16.14
N PHE A 303 -2.79 0.45 15.44
CA PHE A 303 -2.13 1.24 14.41
C PHE A 303 -1.07 2.17 15.00
N ARG A 304 -1.35 2.86 16.11
CA ARG A 304 -0.39 3.74 16.81
C ARG A 304 0.84 2.94 17.25
N SER A 305 0.64 1.78 17.84
CA SER A 305 1.73 0.86 18.22
C SER A 305 2.55 0.39 17.02
N ALA A 306 1.89 -0.05 15.94
CA ALA A 306 2.55 -0.45 14.70
C ALA A 306 3.34 0.69 14.05
N LEU A 307 2.78 1.91 14.05
CA LEU A 307 3.42 3.11 13.52
C LEU A 307 4.66 3.47 14.35
N GLN A 308 4.55 3.50 15.68
CA GLN A 308 5.69 3.78 16.56
C GLN A 308 6.80 2.74 16.37
N GLN A 309 6.45 1.46 16.26
CA GLN A 309 7.41 0.40 15.94
C GLN A 309 8.07 0.64 14.58
N ALA A 310 7.31 0.97 13.54
CA ALA A 310 7.84 1.25 12.21
C ALA A 310 8.80 2.47 12.18
N LEU A 311 8.50 3.52 12.95
CA LEU A 311 9.32 4.73 13.02
C LEU A 311 10.62 4.53 13.80
N THR A 312 10.62 3.66 14.81
CA THR A 312 11.77 3.49 15.73
C THR A 312 12.59 2.22 15.49
N ALA A 313 12.02 1.20 14.85
CA ALA A 313 12.70 -0.08 14.64
C ALA A 313 14.00 0.08 13.84
N PRO A 314 14.99 -0.81 14.07
CA PRO A 314 16.15 -0.92 13.19
C PRO A 314 15.71 -1.14 11.74
N THR A 315 16.49 -0.63 10.78
CA THR A 315 16.27 -0.92 9.36
C THR A 315 16.12 -2.42 9.15
N PRO A 316 15.04 -2.90 8.50
CA PRO A 316 14.89 -4.31 8.19
C PRO A 316 16.14 -4.79 7.47
N ALA A 317 16.65 -5.96 7.87
CA ALA A 317 17.77 -6.57 7.17
C ALA A 317 17.42 -6.64 5.69
N ALA A 318 18.39 -6.31 4.82
CA ALA A 318 18.23 -6.62 3.42
C ALA A 318 17.90 -8.10 3.34
N LYS A 319 16.75 -8.42 2.74
CA LYS A 319 16.45 -9.79 2.36
C LYS A 319 17.69 -10.24 1.58
N ALA A 320 18.32 -11.34 2.00
CA ALA A 320 19.49 -11.88 1.31
C ALA A 320 19.21 -11.80 -0.20
N LYS A 321 20.22 -11.50 -1.06
CA LYS A 321 20.08 -11.62 -2.53
C LYS A 321 19.14 -12.79 -2.76
N PRO A 322 17.97 -12.63 -3.42
CA PRO A 322 16.74 -13.22 -2.93
C PRO A 322 16.92 -14.64 -2.45
N TRP A 323 17.76 -15.46 -3.10
CA TRP A 323 18.01 -16.83 -2.72
C TRP A 323 19.47 -17.24 -3.00
N PRO A 324 20.31 -17.58 -1.99
CA PRO A 324 21.50 -18.37 -2.27
C PRO A 324 21.04 -19.67 -2.94
N GLY A 325 21.70 -20.06 -4.04
CA GLY A 325 21.39 -21.29 -4.75
C GLY A 325 21.29 -22.45 -3.76
N VAL A 326 20.25 -23.28 -3.89
CA VAL A 326 20.09 -24.47 -3.07
C VAL A 326 21.37 -25.27 -3.26
N ALA A 327 22.21 -25.32 -2.22
CA ALA A 327 23.32 -26.25 -2.20
C ALA A 327 22.71 -27.65 -2.38
N GLU A 328 23.16 -28.37 -3.41
CA GLU A 328 22.80 -29.75 -3.63
C GLU A 328 22.94 -30.50 -2.31
N ASN A 329 21.81 -30.98 -1.79
CA ASN A 329 21.81 -31.75 -0.56
C ASN A 329 22.34 -33.14 -0.93
N THR A 330 23.66 -33.28 -0.92
CA THR A 330 24.37 -34.55 -1.10
C THR A 330 24.21 -35.41 0.16
N ALA A 331 22.97 -35.81 0.48
CA ALA A 331 22.69 -36.79 1.52
C ALA A 331 21.35 -37.49 1.29
N SER A 332 21.43 -38.82 1.27
CA SER A 332 20.36 -39.81 1.05
C SER A 332 19.23 -39.78 2.10
N GLN A 333 18.38 -38.75 2.07
CA GLN A 333 17.07 -38.79 2.76
C GLN A 333 15.98 -39.19 1.76
N ALA A 334 14.96 -39.92 2.23
CA ALA A 334 13.81 -40.32 1.41
C ALA A 334 13.12 -39.08 0.81
N GLU A 335 12.74 -39.15 -0.46
CA GLU A 335 12.09 -38.07 -1.20
C GLU A 335 10.84 -37.59 -0.44
N ARG A 336 10.81 -36.30 -0.09
CA ARG A 336 9.67 -35.66 0.57
C ARG A 336 8.65 -35.22 -0.46
N VAL A 337 7.70 -36.10 -0.74
CA VAL A 337 6.57 -35.85 -1.62
C VAL A 337 5.35 -35.40 -0.82
N GLY A 338 4.77 -34.24 -1.14
CA GLY A 338 3.46 -33.84 -0.64
C GLY A 338 2.41 -34.00 -1.73
N SER A 339 1.23 -34.50 -1.38
CA SER A 339 0.15 -34.73 -2.36
C SER A 339 -1.22 -34.31 -1.83
N CYS A 340 -2.06 -33.87 -2.77
CA CYS A 340 -3.48 -33.63 -2.58
C CYS A 340 -4.23 -34.35 -3.69
N GLN A 341 -5.20 -35.18 -3.33
CA GLN A 341 -6.05 -35.91 -4.28
C GLN A 341 -7.51 -35.76 -3.87
N ASP A 342 -8.32 -35.08 -4.68
CA ASP A 342 -9.77 -34.90 -4.49
C ASP A 342 -10.16 -34.37 -3.10
N GLN A 343 -9.32 -33.51 -2.54
CA GLN A 343 -9.45 -32.94 -1.20
C GLN A 343 -9.69 -31.44 -1.24
N HIS A 344 -10.12 -30.91 -0.10
CA HIS A 344 -10.43 -29.49 0.05
C HIS A 344 -9.71 -28.89 1.27
N GLY A 345 -9.20 -27.66 1.13
CA GLY A 345 -8.74 -26.86 2.27
C GLY A 345 -7.38 -27.26 2.85
N LEU A 346 -6.58 -28.06 2.13
CA LEU A 346 -5.23 -28.42 2.58
C LEU A 346 -4.29 -27.22 2.58
N ILE A 347 -3.36 -27.21 3.55
CA ILE A 347 -2.30 -26.21 3.66
C ILE A 347 -0.95 -26.92 3.63
N PHE A 348 -0.10 -26.56 2.67
CA PHE A 348 1.28 -27.02 2.55
C PHE A 348 2.25 -25.92 2.97
N SER A 349 3.30 -26.29 3.70
CA SER A 349 4.38 -25.38 4.10
C SER A 349 5.70 -26.12 4.32
N GLY A 350 6.82 -25.42 4.19
CA GLY A 350 8.15 -25.99 4.33
C GLY A 350 8.70 -26.58 3.04
N ARG A 351 9.69 -27.48 3.18
CA ARG A 351 10.48 -27.99 2.05
C ARG A 351 9.90 -29.31 1.52
N TYR A 352 9.85 -29.47 0.21
CA TYR A 352 9.43 -30.69 -0.49
C TYR A 352 10.38 -30.96 -1.67
N ASP A 353 10.54 -32.21 -2.07
CA ASP A 353 11.17 -32.51 -3.35
C ASP A 353 10.12 -32.36 -4.47
N ARG A 354 8.88 -32.79 -4.20
CA ARG A 354 7.78 -32.76 -5.15
C ARG A 354 6.44 -32.47 -4.48
N LEU A 355 5.62 -31.64 -5.13
CA LEU A 355 4.23 -31.40 -4.75
C LEU A 355 3.30 -31.75 -5.91
N ILE A 356 2.28 -32.56 -5.64
CA ILE A 356 1.28 -32.98 -6.64
C ILE A 356 -0.12 -32.67 -6.11
N ILE A 357 -0.87 -31.82 -6.82
CA ILE A 357 -2.20 -31.37 -6.42
C ILE A 357 -3.16 -31.72 -7.56
N SER A 358 -4.10 -32.63 -7.32
CA SER A 358 -5.02 -33.14 -8.34
C SER A 358 -6.45 -33.18 -7.83
N GLY A 359 -7.39 -32.59 -8.59
CA GLY A 359 -8.82 -32.56 -8.23
C GLY A 359 -9.15 -31.78 -6.95
N CYS A 360 -8.23 -30.93 -6.47
CA CYS A 360 -8.35 -30.29 -5.17
C CYS A 360 -8.86 -28.85 -5.22
N ARG A 361 -9.56 -28.42 -4.18
CA ARG A 361 -10.08 -27.05 -4.06
C ARG A 361 -9.57 -26.35 -2.80
N ASN A 362 -9.42 -25.04 -2.85
CA ASN A 362 -8.98 -24.22 -1.71
C ASN A 362 -7.66 -24.70 -1.07
N VAL A 363 -6.74 -25.21 -1.89
CA VAL A 363 -5.40 -25.60 -1.42
C VAL A 363 -4.53 -24.37 -1.27
N ARG A 364 -3.77 -24.27 -0.17
CA ARG A 364 -2.88 -23.15 0.10
C ARG A 364 -1.44 -23.61 0.27
N LEU A 365 -0.52 -23.03 -0.49
CA LEU A 365 0.92 -23.24 -0.36
C LEU A 365 1.49 -21.98 0.26
N ARG A 366 2.04 -22.09 1.48
CA ARG A 366 2.57 -20.94 2.24
C ARG A 366 4.00 -21.21 2.62
N ARG A 367 4.92 -20.36 2.15
CA ARG A 367 6.35 -20.51 2.44
C ARG A 367 6.86 -21.92 2.11
N VAL A 368 6.49 -22.37 0.91
CA VAL A 368 6.90 -23.65 0.35
C VAL A 368 8.19 -23.47 -0.43
N GLU A 369 9.13 -24.41 -0.27
CA GLU A 369 10.25 -24.60 -1.18
C GLU A 369 10.12 -25.99 -1.78
N ALA A 370 10.00 -26.10 -3.10
CA ALA A 370 9.93 -27.41 -3.75
C ALA A 370 10.80 -27.50 -5.00
N ALA A 371 11.27 -28.71 -5.36
CA ALA A 371 11.93 -28.87 -6.65
C ALA A 371 10.93 -28.84 -7.80
N SER A 372 9.73 -29.40 -7.60
CA SER A 372 8.67 -29.37 -8.60
C SER A 372 7.26 -29.28 -7.99
N LEU A 373 6.36 -28.62 -8.73
CA LEU A 373 4.95 -28.50 -8.40
C LEU A 373 4.08 -28.82 -9.62
N THR A 374 3.24 -29.84 -9.50
CA THR A 374 2.23 -30.21 -10.50
C THR A 374 0.83 -29.92 -9.95
N ILE A 375 0.04 -29.16 -10.69
CA ILE A 375 -1.34 -28.80 -10.35
C ILE A 375 -2.26 -29.22 -11.51
N ARG A 376 -3.29 -30.01 -11.21
CA ARG A 376 -4.26 -30.51 -12.20
C ARG A 376 -5.68 -30.40 -11.68
N ASP A 377 -6.59 -29.85 -12.48
CA ASP A 377 -8.03 -29.82 -12.17
C ASP A 377 -8.33 -29.24 -10.78
N SER A 378 -7.53 -28.26 -10.36
CA SER A 378 -7.46 -27.77 -8.98
C SER A 378 -7.49 -26.24 -8.87
N GLN A 379 -7.86 -25.76 -7.68
CA GLN A 379 -7.78 -24.36 -7.27
C GLN A 379 -6.74 -24.19 -6.16
N VAL A 380 -5.69 -23.40 -6.43
CA VAL A 380 -4.53 -23.29 -5.54
C VAL A 380 -4.14 -21.84 -5.32
N THR A 381 -3.97 -21.45 -4.05
CA THR A 381 -3.34 -20.19 -3.66
C THR A 381 -1.91 -20.43 -3.23
N ILE A 382 -0.95 -19.67 -3.74
CA ILE A 382 0.47 -19.79 -3.45
C ILE A 382 0.98 -18.45 -2.90
N GLU A 383 1.61 -18.48 -1.73
CA GLU A 383 2.11 -17.28 -1.03
C GLU A 383 3.56 -17.49 -0.61
N GLN A 384 4.43 -16.54 -0.98
CA GLN A 384 5.81 -16.44 -0.51
C GLN A 384 6.60 -17.75 -0.69
N SER A 385 6.54 -18.35 -1.88
CA SER A 385 7.06 -19.71 -2.14
C SER A 385 8.12 -19.73 -3.25
N ARG A 386 8.87 -20.83 -3.33
CA ARG A 386 9.96 -21.08 -4.27
C ARG A 386 9.80 -22.44 -4.93
N LEU A 387 10.04 -22.47 -6.23
CA LEU A 387 10.24 -23.69 -7.00
C LEU A 387 11.60 -23.61 -7.72
N THR A 388 12.42 -24.65 -7.61
CA THR A 388 13.75 -24.70 -8.26
C THR A 388 14.02 -26.10 -8.79
N SER A 389 14.03 -26.26 -10.11
CA SER A 389 14.17 -27.54 -10.82
C SER A 389 15.31 -27.48 -11.83
N THR A 390 15.92 -28.61 -12.17
CA THR A 390 16.79 -28.71 -13.36
C THR A 390 16.01 -28.95 -14.65
N GLY A 391 14.69 -29.15 -14.57
CA GLY A 391 13.80 -29.35 -15.71
C GLY A 391 12.61 -28.40 -15.63
N ILE A 392 11.39 -28.95 -15.67
CA ILE A 392 10.17 -28.16 -15.45
C ILE A 392 9.94 -27.96 -13.95
N ALA A 393 9.85 -26.71 -13.50
CA ALA A 393 9.64 -26.40 -12.09
C ALA A 393 8.15 -26.36 -11.70
N MET A 394 7.29 -25.84 -12.57
CA MET A 394 5.85 -25.74 -12.33
C MET A 394 5.03 -26.18 -13.53
N GLN A 395 4.07 -27.08 -13.31
CA GLN A 395 3.11 -27.53 -14.31
C GLN A 395 1.69 -27.28 -13.83
N VAL A 396 0.87 -26.63 -14.66
CA VAL A 396 -0.52 -26.28 -14.34
C VAL A 396 -1.44 -26.69 -15.49
N THR A 397 -2.39 -27.58 -15.21
CA THR A 397 -3.32 -28.11 -16.22
C THR A 397 -4.76 -27.95 -15.75
N ASN A 398 -5.62 -27.35 -16.59
CA ASN A 398 -7.05 -27.14 -16.32
C ASN A 398 -7.33 -26.58 -14.91
N SER A 399 -6.55 -25.58 -14.50
CA SER A 399 -6.47 -25.13 -13.11
C SER A 399 -6.58 -23.62 -12.96
N ALA A 400 -6.99 -23.19 -11.77
CA ALA A 400 -6.94 -21.79 -11.35
C ALA A 400 -5.88 -21.63 -10.25
N VAL A 401 -4.90 -20.77 -10.49
CA VAL A 401 -3.80 -20.51 -9.55
C VAL A 401 -3.73 -19.03 -9.22
N LYS A 402 -3.71 -18.71 -7.92
CA LYS A 402 -3.46 -17.35 -7.43
C LYS A 402 -2.13 -17.34 -6.69
N ALA A 403 -1.09 -16.75 -7.26
CA ALA A 403 0.25 -16.72 -6.69
C ALA A 403 0.65 -15.29 -6.28
N THR A 404 1.28 -15.17 -5.11
CA THR A 404 1.81 -13.92 -4.57
C THR A 404 3.21 -14.15 -4.03
N GLY A 405 4.21 -13.44 -4.57
CA GLY A 405 5.59 -13.61 -4.15
C GLY A 405 6.12 -15.02 -4.42
N LEU A 406 5.90 -15.54 -5.63
CA LEU A 406 6.39 -16.85 -6.06
C LEU A 406 7.61 -16.67 -6.96
N ARG A 407 8.70 -17.40 -6.69
CA ARG A 407 9.79 -17.57 -7.65
C ARG A 407 9.78 -18.99 -8.19
N VAL A 408 9.78 -19.12 -9.51
CA VAL A 408 9.82 -20.39 -10.23
C VAL A 408 11.07 -20.39 -11.10
N GLU A 409 11.94 -21.37 -10.91
CA GLU A 409 13.23 -21.43 -11.57
C GLU A 409 13.50 -22.84 -12.12
N GLY A 410 13.85 -22.94 -13.39
CA GLY A 410 14.31 -24.19 -13.99
C GLY A 410 14.64 -24.06 -15.47
N GLU A 411 14.84 -25.18 -16.17
CA GLU A 411 15.07 -25.14 -17.62
C GLU A 411 13.85 -24.53 -18.34
N THR A 412 12.66 -25.01 -17.94
CA THR A 412 11.39 -24.33 -18.18
C THR A 412 10.75 -23.99 -16.84
N ALA A 413 10.54 -22.72 -16.54
CA ALA A 413 9.99 -22.35 -15.23
C ALA A 413 8.53 -22.79 -15.11
N LEU A 414 7.67 -22.41 -16.07
CA LEU A 414 6.24 -22.70 -16.05
C LEU A 414 5.77 -23.37 -17.35
N VAL A 415 5.03 -24.48 -17.22
CA VAL A 415 4.20 -25.04 -18.29
C VAL A 415 2.73 -24.92 -17.88
N ALA A 416 1.91 -24.26 -18.71
CA ALA A 416 0.49 -24.07 -18.46
C ALA A 416 -0.38 -24.65 -19.59
N SER A 417 -1.52 -25.22 -19.25
CA SER A 417 -2.44 -25.81 -20.23
C SER A 417 -3.88 -25.59 -19.81
N GLY A 418 -4.66 -24.87 -20.62
CA GLY A 418 -6.07 -24.58 -20.36
C GLY A 418 -6.34 -23.94 -18.99
N SER A 419 -5.38 -23.14 -18.49
CA SER A 419 -5.37 -22.68 -17.10
C SER A 419 -5.49 -21.16 -16.98
N ARG A 420 -5.89 -20.70 -15.79
CA ARG A 420 -5.91 -19.28 -15.42
C ARG A 420 -4.98 -19.04 -14.24
N LEU A 421 -4.03 -18.14 -14.40
CA LEU A 421 -3.05 -17.83 -13.37
C LEU A 421 -3.07 -16.34 -13.07
N ASP A 422 -3.28 -15.98 -11.81
CA ASP A 422 -3.13 -14.62 -11.31
C ASP A 422 -1.80 -14.55 -10.53
N LEU A 423 -0.84 -13.78 -11.05
CA LEU A 423 0.58 -13.82 -10.70
C LEU A 423 1.05 -12.45 -10.22
N ALA A 424 1.07 -12.25 -8.91
CA ALA A 424 1.43 -11.01 -8.24
C ALA A 424 2.84 -11.08 -7.63
N GLY A 425 3.77 -10.23 -8.07
CA GLY A 425 5.16 -10.24 -7.61
C GLY A 425 5.88 -11.56 -7.91
N VAL A 426 5.53 -12.19 -9.04
CA VAL A 426 6.07 -13.49 -9.45
C VAL A 426 7.32 -13.31 -10.30
N GLU A 427 8.29 -14.19 -10.09
CA GLU A 427 9.48 -14.29 -10.93
C GLU A 427 9.53 -15.66 -11.61
N LEU A 428 9.47 -15.66 -12.95
CA LEU A 428 9.65 -16.84 -13.77
C LEU A 428 11.06 -16.81 -14.37
N VAL A 429 11.90 -17.76 -14.00
CA VAL A 429 13.31 -17.83 -14.44
C VAL A 429 13.53 -19.15 -15.17
N GLY A 430 13.41 -19.10 -16.49
CA GLY A 430 13.78 -20.18 -17.38
C GLY A 430 15.24 -20.05 -17.79
N HIS A 431 16.02 -21.12 -17.75
CA HIS A 431 17.33 -21.10 -18.41
C HIS A 431 17.18 -21.08 -19.93
N ASP A 432 16.17 -21.77 -20.45
CA ASP A 432 15.74 -21.67 -21.84
C ASP A 432 14.42 -20.91 -21.98
N THR A 433 13.34 -21.40 -21.34
CA THR A 433 11.98 -20.84 -21.52
C THR A 433 11.36 -20.42 -20.19
N ALA A 434 10.89 -19.18 -20.06
CA ALA A 434 10.27 -18.74 -18.81
C ALA A 434 8.85 -19.29 -18.65
N ALA A 435 8.05 -19.27 -19.71
CA ALA A 435 6.76 -19.95 -19.70
C ALA A 435 6.37 -20.51 -21.07
N LEU A 436 5.80 -21.71 -21.08
CA LEU A 436 5.29 -22.39 -22.26
C LEU A 436 3.82 -22.76 -22.05
N ALA A 437 3.02 -22.72 -23.12
CA ALA A 437 1.67 -23.28 -23.11
C ALA A 437 1.58 -24.58 -23.92
N GLU A 438 0.85 -25.58 -23.41
CA GLU A 438 0.42 -26.74 -24.21
C GLU A 438 -0.99 -26.51 -24.82
N ALA A 439 -1.81 -25.73 -24.12
CA ALA A 439 -3.08 -25.23 -24.60
C ALA A 439 -3.27 -23.78 -24.12
N PRO A 440 -4.03 -22.93 -24.84
CA PRO A 440 -4.20 -21.53 -24.50
C PRO A 440 -4.53 -21.32 -23.02
N SER A 441 -3.72 -20.52 -22.35
CA SER A 441 -3.86 -20.19 -20.93
C SER A 441 -3.85 -18.68 -20.71
N LEU A 442 -4.52 -18.22 -19.66
CA LEU A 442 -4.61 -16.80 -19.32
C LEU A 442 -3.75 -16.51 -18.10
N LEU A 443 -2.78 -15.61 -18.24
CA LEU A 443 -1.89 -15.18 -17.17
C LEU A 443 -2.16 -13.70 -16.90
N LEU A 444 -2.55 -13.35 -15.69
CA LEU A 444 -2.72 -11.98 -15.24
C LEU A 444 -1.56 -11.63 -14.31
N PHE A 445 -0.70 -10.72 -14.74
CA PHE A 445 0.49 -10.34 -13.98
C PHE A 445 0.30 -9.02 -13.23
N SER A 446 0.81 -8.95 -12.00
CA SER A 446 0.95 -7.72 -11.23
C SER A 446 2.39 -7.58 -10.72
N VAL A 447 3.16 -6.63 -11.26
CA VAL A 447 4.55 -6.33 -10.82
C VAL A 447 5.49 -7.56 -10.90
N SER A 448 5.32 -8.36 -11.94
CA SER A 448 6.02 -9.63 -12.14
C SER A 448 7.15 -9.49 -13.16
N ARG A 449 7.99 -10.52 -13.26
CA ARG A 449 9.13 -10.55 -14.18
C ARG A 449 9.31 -11.95 -14.75
N SER A 450 9.68 -12.03 -16.02
CA SER A 450 10.23 -13.24 -16.63
C SER A 450 11.68 -13.04 -17.05
N GLU A 451 12.44 -14.12 -17.06
CA GLU A 451 13.81 -14.21 -17.57
C GLU A 451 13.98 -15.55 -18.27
N SER A 452 14.49 -15.52 -19.50
CA SER A 452 14.69 -16.69 -20.37
C SER A 452 15.96 -16.50 -21.22
N SER A 453 16.30 -17.48 -22.06
CA SER A 453 17.38 -17.35 -23.05
C SER A 453 17.12 -16.20 -24.05
N HIS A 454 15.86 -15.76 -24.15
CA HIS A 454 15.38 -14.71 -25.04
C HIS A 454 15.35 -13.31 -24.39
N GLY A 455 15.74 -13.20 -23.11
CA GLY A 455 15.86 -11.93 -22.40
C GLY A 455 15.03 -11.85 -21.14
N ARG A 456 14.91 -10.62 -20.61
CA ARG A 456 14.23 -10.32 -19.36
C ARG A 456 13.12 -9.31 -19.60
N TYR A 457 11.91 -9.65 -19.15
CA TYR A 457 10.71 -8.85 -19.37
C TYR A 457 10.00 -8.54 -18.06
N PHE A 458 9.46 -7.33 -17.96
CA PHE A 458 8.59 -6.94 -16.86
C PHE A 458 7.13 -7.11 -17.27
N LEU A 459 6.34 -7.73 -16.40
CA LEU A 459 4.99 -8.19 -16.72
C LEU A 459 4.00 -7.56 -15.75
N HIS A 460 3.09 -6.75 -16.29
CA HIS A 460 1.97 -6.14 -15.56
C HIS A 460 0.79 -6.02 -16.54
N GLY A 461 -0.31 -6.71 -16.25
CA GLY A 461 -1.44 -6.86 -17.17
C GLY A 461 -1.70 -8.29 -17.62
N GLU A 462 -2.68 -8.42 -18.50
CA GLU A 462 -3.14 -9.71 -19.01
C GLU A 462 -2.26 -10.18 -20.17
N HIS A 463 -1.91 -11.45 -20.14
CA HIS A 463 -1.12 -12.12 -21.16
C HIS A 463 -1.77 -13.46 -21.52
N ARG A 464 -2.07 -13.65 -22.80
CA ARG A 464 -2.57 -14.92 -23.32
C ARG A 464 -1.37 -15.76 -23.76
N LEU A 465 -1.06 -16.80 -22.99
CA LEU A 465 0.02 -17.73 -23.31
C LEU A 465 -0.49 -18.75 -24.33
N LEU A 466 0.16 -18.82 -25.50
CA LEU A 466 -0.22 -19.68 -26.61
C LEU A 466 0.91 -20.69 -26.90
N PRO A 467 0.61 -21.88 -27.44
CA PRO A 467 1.63 -22.90 -27.70
C PRO A 467 2.75 -22.47 -28.64
N ASP A 468 2.47 -21.53 -29.54
CA ASP A 468 3.38 -20.96 -30.53
C ASP A 468 4.02 -19.63 -30.08
N ALA A 469 3.72 -19.16 -28.87
CA ALA A 469 4.24 -17.90 -28.33
C ALA A 469 4.65 -18.05 -26.85
N PRO A 470 5.82 -18.67 -26.57
CA PRO A 470 6.35 -18.76 -25.21
C PRO A 470 6.87 -17.40 -24.68
N LEU A 471 7.04 -17.32 -23.36
CA LEU A 471 7.62 -16.18 -22.63
C LEU A 471 9.11 -16.35 -22.34
#